data_AF-A0A1Q3GZZ5-F1
#
_entry.id   AF-A0A1Q3GZZ5-F1
#
_cell.length_a   1.000
_cell.length_b   1.000
_cell.length_c   1.000
_cell.angle_alpha   90.00
_cell.angle_beta   90.00
_cell.angle_gamma   90.00
#
_symmetry.space_group_name_H-M   'P 1'
#
loop_
_entity.id
_entity.type
_entity.pdbx_description
1 polymer ?
#
loop_
_entity_poly.entity_id
_entity_poly.type
_entity_poly.pdbx_seq_one_letter_code
_entity_poly.pdbx_strand_id
1 'polypeptide(L)'
;MKKANVVKGVIYKGGKSIEGFIRQTGFRKGKSGFELQTPWDFQSAIYFIPKEKFEKNERIRGKHFTKYTPKKCDGYKYDDKYEYVSLKFVDLSKGVSLSLLPKRQFIRKMMDGKISLFQYFSRPTTLFSGESASEAYAKSMKPVLVFRKGNSPKGVIVEVLSGKKVFADCPDVLSSYKAKEYKAEDFTFATKYGKDLSDIEKRKLLAIFDYNKSCK
;
A
#
# COMPACT_ATOMS: atom_id res chain seq x y z
N MET A 1 18.13 15.14 20.83
CA MET A 1 17.55 14.69 19.54
C MET A 1 17.04 15.92 18.77
N LYS A 2 17.38 16.09 17.49
CA LYS A 2 16.88 17.22 16.68
C LYS A 2 15.34 17.17 16.68
N LYS A 3 14.67 18.24 17.11
CA LYS A 3 13.20 18.33 17.22
C LYS A 3 12.54 18.40 15.83
N ALA A 4 12.70 17.36 15.03
CA ALA A 4 12.01 17.18 13.76
C ALA A 4 11.09 15.97 13.91
N ASN A 5 9.79 16.14 13.65
CA ASN A 5 8.82 15.04 13.61
C ASN A 5 9.13 14.19 12.38
N VAL A 6 10.10 13.29 12.50
CA VAL A 6 10.59 12.43 11.43
C VAL A 6 10.75 11.00 11.94
N VAL A 7 10.66 10.05 11.03
CA VAL A 7 11.00 8.64 11.26
C VAL A 7 12.11 8.22 10.31
N LYS A 8 12.79 7.10 10.62
CA LYS A 8 13.72 6.47 9.67
C LYS A 8 12.98 6.12 8.38
N GLY A 9 13.65 6.26 7.26
CA GLY A 9 13.10 5.82 6.00
C GLY A 9 14.16 5.61 4.93
N VAL A 10 13.75 4.89 3.89
CA VAL A 10 14.60 4.59 2.73
C VAL A 10 13.82 4.95 1.48
N ILE A 11 14.45 5.65 0.54
CA ILE A 11 13.90 5.84 -0.82
C ILE A 11 14.52 4.80 -1.74
N TYR A 12 13.68 4.09 -2.50
CA TYR A 12 14.11 3.21 -3.58
C TYR A 12 13.97 3.93 -4.92
N LYS A 13 15.06 4.14 -5.64
CA LYS A 13 15.05 4.86 -6.92
C LYS A 13 16.14 4.34 -7.87
N GLY A 14 15.73 3.82 -9.02
CA GLY A 14 16.64 3.36 -10.07
C GLY A 14 17.58 2.26 -9.59
N GLY A 15 17.06 1.30 -8.80
CA GLY A 15 17.83 0.22 -8.20
C GLY A 15 18.72 0.63 -7.01
N LYS A 16 18.73 1.90 -6.61
CA LYS A 16 19.49 2.40 -5.46
C LYS A 16 18.58 2.61 -4.24
N SER A 17 19.12 2.33 -3.05
CA SER A 17 18.53 2.67 -1.76
C SER A 17 19.21 3.90 -1.18
N ILE A 18 18.42 4.90 -0.77
CA ILE A 18 18.91 6.12 -0.14
C ILE A 18 18.36 6.17 1.29
N GLU A 19 19.24 6.04 2.27
CA GLU A 19 18.88 6.14 3.69
C GLU A 19 18.64 7.59 4.13
N GLY A 20 17.70 7.77 5.05
CA GLY A 20 17.44 9.07 5.64
C GLY A 20 16.20 9.06 6.52
N PHE A 21 15.49 10.19 6.50
CA PHE A 21 14.38 10.43 7.38
C PHE A 21 13.17 10.93 6.59
N ILE A 22 12.00 10.35 6.87
CA ILE A 22 10.72 10.77 6.30
C ILE A 22 10.02 11.64 7.33
N ARG A 23 9.51 12.79 6.88
CA ARG A 23 8.66 13.65 7.71
C ARG A 23 7.43 12.87 8.12
N GLN A 24 7.18 12.78 9.43
CA GLN A 24 5.92 12.28 9.95
C GLN A 24 4.81 13.20 9.45
N THR A 25 3.78 12.57 8.92
CA THR A 25 2.55 13.22 8.53
C THR A 25 1.50 12.82 9.57
N GLY A 26 0.60 13.72 9.98
CA GLY A 26 -0.17 13.56 11.23
C GLY A 26 -0.80 14.85 11.72
N PHE A 27 -1.72 14.73 12.68
CA PHE A 27 -2.12 15.83 13.55
C PHE A 27 -1.40 15.72 14.89
N ARG A 28 -1.18 16.86 15.53
CA ARG A 28 -0.48 16.91 16.81
C ARG A 28 -1.49 16.74 17.94
N LYS A 29 -1.45 15.62 18.67
CA LYS A 29 -2.28 15.39 19.85
C LYS A 29 -1.63 16.05 21.06
N GLY A 30 -2.03 17.29 21.36
CA GLY A 30 -1.54 18.04 22.51
C GLY A 30 -0.05 18.41 22.48
N LYS A 31 0.57 18.59 23.66
CA LYS A 31 1.94 19.13 23.78
C LYS A 31 3.05 18.11 23.41
N SER A 32 2.80 16.80 23.54
CA SER A 32 3.82 15.74 23.45
C SER A 32 3.53 14.59 22.48
N GLY A 33 2.33 14.49 21.88
CA GLY A 33 1.97 13.37 20.99
C GLY A 33 1.81 13.77 19.53
N PHE A 34 2.24 12.90 18.62
CA PHE A 34 1.90 12.96 17.19
C PHE A 34 1.06 11.71 16.89
N GLU A 35 -0.19 11.88 16.47
CA GLU A 35 -1.06 10.75 16.13
C GLU A 35 -0.94 10.46 14.63
N LEU A 36 -0.89 9.17 14.31
CA LEU A 36 -0.59 8.67 12.98
C LEU A 36 -1.65 9.14 11.97
N GLN A 37 -1.19 9.70 10.86
CA GLN A 37 -2.08 10.14 9.79
C GLN A 37 -2.83 8.97 9.15
N THR A 38 -3.98 9.32 8.63
CA THR A 38 -4.86 8.45 7.89
C THR A 38 -4.13 7.66 6.77
N PRO A 39 -4.42 6.36 6.56
CA PRO A 39 -3.61 5.48 5.72
C PRO A 39 -3.36 5.97 4.28
N TRP A 40 -4.25 6.81 3.74
CA TRP A 40 -4.17 7.33 2.37
C TRP A 40 -3.11 8.43 2.18
N ASP A 41 -2.61 9.06 3.25
CA ASP A 41 -1.66 10.17 3.12
C ASP A 41 -0.30 9.74 2.59
N PHE A 42 0.09 8.52 2.94
CA PHE A 42 1.31 7.86 2.49
C PHE A 42 1.31 7.54 0.99
N GLN A 43 0.16 7.62 0.34
CA GLN A 43 0.01 7.07 -1.02
C GLN A 43 0.31 8.08 -2.14
N SER A 44 0.31 9.38 -1.83
CA SER A 44 0.40 10.44 -2.84
C SER A 44 1.79 11.08 -2.95
N ALA A 45 2.43 11.35 -1.81
CA ALA A 45 3.76 11.94 -1.73
C ALA A 45 4.32 11.77 -0.32
N ILE A 46 5.65 11.74 -0.22
CA ILE A 46 6.36 11.81 1.05
C ILE A 46 7.43 12.90 0.99
N TYR A 47 7.82 13.40 2.16
CA TYR A 47 8.89 14.39 2.30
C TYR A 47 10.07 13.72 2.98
N PHE A 48 11.21 13.70 2.29
CA PHE A 48 12.39 12.94 2.69
C PHE A 48 13.64 13.82 2.78
N ILE A 49 14.48 13.56 3.77
CA ILE A 49 15.81 14.17 3.90
C ILE A 49 16.87 13.05 3.99
N PRO A 50 17.90 13.05 3.14
CA PRO A 50 18.99 12.07 3.22
C PRO A 50 19.69 12.13 4.58
N LYS A 51 20.18 10.99 5.06
CA LYS A 51 20.84 10.84 6.38
C LYS A 51 21.96 11.86 6.58
N GLU A 52 22.88 11.97 5.62
CA GLU A 52 23.99 12.93 5.68
C GLU A 52 23.53 14.38 5.83
N LYS A 53 22.48 14.76 5.10
CA LYS A 53 21.92 16.12 5.17
C LYS A 53 21.23 16.36 6.50
N PHE A 54 20.58 15.35 7.06
CA PHE A 54 19.96 15.42 8.39
C PHE A 54 21.01 15.56 9.49
N GLU A 55 22.11 14.81 9.43
CA GLU A 55 23.18 14.81 10.43
C GLU A 55 23.97 16.11 10.42
N LYS A 56 24.29 16.66 9.24
CA LYS A 56 25.05 17.92 9.09
C LYS A 56 24.33 19.18 9.58
N ASN A 57 22.99 19.19 9.61
CA ASN A 57 22.22 20.39 9.92
C ASN A 57 21.73 20.41 11.36
N GLU A 58 22.18 21.35 12.21
CA GLU A 58 21.70 21.47 13.59
C GLU A 58 20.18 21.62 13.71
N ARG A 59 19.58 22.39 12.80
CA ARG A 59 18.13 22.64 12.74
C ARG A 59 17.54 22.25 11.39
N ILE A 60 16.57 21.34 11.42
CA ILE A 60 15.86 20.88 10.23
C ILE A 60 14.64 21.79 9.97
N ARG A 61 14.55 22.36 8.76
CA ARG A 61 13.42 23.16 8.27
C ARG A 61 12.80 22.50 7.04
N GLY A 62 11.58 22.92 6.68
CA GLY A 62 10.84 22.38 5.53
C GLY A 62 11.63 22.36 4.22
N LYS A 63 12.44 23.40 3.95
CA LYS A 63 13.29 23.52 2.76
C LYS A 63 14.35 22.41 2.61
N HIS A 64 14.66 21.68 3.68
CA HIS A 64 15.65 20.60 3.61
C HIS A 64 15.06 19.30 3.07
N PHE A 65 13.74 19.15 3.11
CA PHE A 65 13.04 17.98 2.63
C PHE A 65 12.80 18.04 1.12
N THR A 66 13.02 16.92 0.47
CA THR A 66 12.67 16.69 -0.93
C THR A 66 11.32 15.98 -0.99
N LYS A 67 10.38 16.50 -1.79
CA LYS A 67 9.10 15.84 -2.05
C LYS A 67 9.28 14.73 -3.09
N TYR A 68 9.06 13.50 -2.68
CA TYR A 68 8.97 12.35 -3.57
C TYR A 68 7.51 12.04 -3.88
N THR A 69 7.22 11.83 -5.16
CA THR A 69 5.93 11.37 -5.65
C THR A 69 6.12 10.00 -6.31
N PRO A 70 5.06 9.22 -6.57
CA PRO A 70 5.17 7.93 -7.24
C PRO A 70 5.85 7.98 -8.62
N LYS A 71 5.93 9.16 -9.25
CA LYS A 71 6.67 9.33 -10.51
C LYS A 71 8.18 9.54 -10.33
N LYS A 72 8.64 9.86 -9.12
CA LYS A 72 10.02 10.28 -8.82
C LYS A 72 10.87 9.19 -8.15
N CYS A 73 10.26 8.10 -7.68
CA CYS A 73 10.93 6.95 -7.10
C CYS A 73 10.09 5.67 -7.26
N ASP A 74 10.74 4.52 -7.08
CA ASP A 74 10.15 3.19 -7.24
C ASP A 74 9.38 2.75 -5.99
N GLY A 75 9.65 3.38 -4.86
CA GLY A 75 9.02 3.08 -3.58
C GLY A 75 9.76 3.72 -2.42
N TYR A 76 9.35 3.39 -1.21
CA TYR A 76 10.05 3.76 0.01
C TYR A 76 9.74 2.81 1.17
N LYS A 77 10.62 2.79 2.17
CA LYS A 77 10.41 2.15 3.46
C LYS A 77 10.16 3.23 4.52
N TYR A 78 9.14 3.04 5.34
CA TYR A 78 8.74 3.96 6.41
C TYR A 78 8.86 3.27 7.77
N ASP A 79 9.62 3.90 8.66
CA ASP A 79 9.83 3.48 10.05
C ASP A 79 10.28 2.02 10.18
N ASP A 80 11.12 1.57 9.24
CA ASP A 80 11.61 0.20 9.10
C ASP A 80 10.55 -0.93 9.02
N LYS A 81 9.27 -0.58 9.02
CA LYS A 81 8.14 -1.49 9.17
C LYS A 81 7.29 -1.59 7.92
N TYR A 82 7.03 -0.47 7.27
CA TYR A 82 6.10 -0.42 6.15
C TYR A 82 6.85 -0.14 4.85
N GLU A 83 6.72 -1.06 3.90
CA GLU A 83 7.25 -0.90 2.55
C GLU A 83 6.14 -0.46 1.60
N TYR A 84 6.40 0.57 0.81
CA TYR A 84 5.50 1.11 -0.20
C TYR A 84 6.18 1.05 -1.55
N VAL A 85 5.44 0.62 -2.57
CA VAL A 85 5.91 0.58 -3.95
C VAL A 85 5.13 1.56 -4.80
N SER A 86 5.79 2.11 -5.81
CA SER A 86 5.15 2.90 -6.85
C SER A 86 4.54 1.97 -7.89
N LEU A 87 3.21 1.88 -7.91
CA LEU A 87 2.49 1.03 -8.85
C LEU A 87 1.37 1.79 -9.56
N LYS A 88 1.21 1.50 -10.85
CA LYS A 88 0.12 2.04 -11.66
C LYS A 88 -1.06 1.05 -11.63
N PHE A 89 -2.23 1.48 -11.19
CA PHE A 89 -3.44 0.67 -11.24
C PHE A 89 -4.68 1.57 -11.41
N VAL A 90 -5.81 0.96 -11.76
CA VAL A 90 -7.11 1.63 -11.83
C VAL A 90 -7.83 1.40 -10.50
N ASP A 91 -8.15 2.47 -9.79
CA ASP A 91 -8.97 2.41 -8.58
C ASP A 91 -10.45 2.36 -8.98
N LEU A 92 -11.09 1.21 -8.74
CA LEU A 92 -12.49 0.96 -9.03
C LEU A 92 -13.40 1.19 -7.82
N SER A 93 -12.84 1.58 -6.66
CA SER A 93 -13.61 1.70 -5.41
C SER A 93 -14.66 2.81 -5.44
N LYS A 94 -14.64 3.69 -6.46
CA LYS A 94 -15.53 4.86 -6.59
C LYS A 94 -16.56 4.71 -7.73
N GLY A 95 -16.76 3.48 -8.24
CA GLY A 95 -17.71 3.18 -9.31
C GLY A 95 -17.15 3.40 -10.72
N VAL A 96 -17.92 2.94 -11.72
CA VAL A 96 -17.55 2.97 -13.14
C VAL A 96 -17.92 4.33 -13.75
N SER A 97 -17.11 5.36 -13.50
CA SER A 97 -17.22 6.62 -14.26
C SER A 97 -16.28 6.63 -15.46
N LEU A 98 -16.60 7.43 -16.48
CA LEU A 98 -15.88 7.59 -17.76
C LEU A 98 -14.40 8.04 -17.65
N SER A 99 -13.83 8.12 -16.45
CA SER A 99 -12.46 8.59 -16.17
C SER A 99 -11.62 7.63 -15.32
N LEU A 100 -11.83 6.31 -15.49
CA LEU A 100 -11.02 5.24 -14.87
C LEU A 100 -9.61 5.11 -15.49
N LEU A 101 -8.87 6.22 -15.51
CA LEU A 101 -7.48 6.25 -15.97
C LEU A 101 -6.57 5.66 -14.89
N PRO A 102 -5.68 4.71 -15.24
CA PRO A 102 -4.77 4.14 -14.25
C PRO A 102 -3.82 5.21 -13.69
N LYS A 103 -3.78 5.34 -12.37
CA LYS A 103 -2.93 6.31 -11.65
C LYS A 103 -1.76 5.60 -11.01
N ARG A 104 -0.60 6.25 -11.00
CA ARG A 104 0.57 5.77 -10.25
C ARG A 104 0.49 6.30 -8.82
N GLN A 105 0.43 5.41 -7.85
CA GLN A 105 0.34 5.70 -6.42
C GLN A 105 1.41 4.92 -5.67
N PHE A 106 1.78 5.40 -4.49
CA PHE A 106 2.46 4.55 -3.52
C PHE A 106 1.41 3.65 -2.89
N ILE A 107 1.65 2.34 -2.90
CA ILE A 107 0.77 1.35 -2.30
C ILE A 107 1.58 0.46 -1.39
N ARG A 108 1.00 0.07 -0.26
CA ARG A 108 1.73 -0.70 0.76
C ARG A 108 1.91 -2.13 0.28
N LYS A 109 3.14 -2.64 0.32
CA LYS A 109 3.46 -4.04 0.01
C LYS A 109 3.10 -4.93 1.20
N MET A 110 2.35 -5.99 0.94
CA MET A 110 1.85 -6.92 1.96
C MET A 110 2.50 -8.31 1.86
N MET A 111 2.78 -8.72 0.63
CA MET A 111 3.44 -9.97 0.32
C MET A 111 4.19 -9.83 -0.99
N ASP A 112 5.35 -10.48 -1.07
CA ASP A 112 6.08 -10.69 -2.31
C ASP A 112 6.01 -12.16 -2.75
N GLY A 113 6.08 -12.37 -4.06
CA GLY A 113 5.96 -13.68 -4.68
C GLY A 113 5.79 -13.54 -6.19
N LYS A 114 5.51 -14.65 -6.89
CA LYS A 114 5.14 -14.58 -8.32
C LYS A 114 3.89 -13.73 -8.54
N ILE A 115 2.99 -13.70 -7.57
CA ILE A 115 1.93 -12.71 -7.45
C ILE A 115 2.21 -11.90 -6.17
N SER A 116 2.69 -10.67 -6.33
CA SER A 116 2.82 -9.73 -5.21
C SER A 116 1.45 -9.17 -4.83
N LEU A 117 1.20 -8.97 -3.53
CA LEU A 117 -0.01 -8.34 -3.01
C LEU A 117 0.30 -6.99 -2.35
N PHE A 118 -0.62 -6.05 -2.56
CA PHE A 118 -0.53 -4.69 -2.09
C PHE A 118 -1.86 -4.22 -1.50
N GLN A 119 -1.76 -3.25 -0.61
CA GLN A 119 -2.88 -2.61 0.08
C GLN A 119 -2.94 -1.13 -0.32
N TYR A 120 -4.12 -0.70 -0.78
CA TYR A 120 -4.44 0.68 -1.11
C TYR A 120 -5.62 1.17 -0.28
N PHE A 121 -5.63 2.44 0.08
CA PHE A 121 -6.71 3.10 0.81
C PHE A 121 -7.25 4.28 0.01
N SER A 122 -8.48 4.22 -0.45
CA SER A 122 -9.05 5.28 -1.28
C SER A 122 -9.20 6.56 -0.45
N ARG A 123 -8.60 7.67 -0.90
CA ARG A 123 -8.76 8.95 -0.19
C ARG A 123 -10.24 9.36 -0.21
N PRO A 124 -10.83 9.76 0.93
CA PRO A 124 -12.21 10.22 0.97
C PRO A 124 -12.44 11.39 0.02
N THR A 125 -13.62 11.45 -0.59
CA THR A 125 -14.05 12.55 -1.47
C THR A 125 -14.48 13.78 -0.67
N THR A 126 -15.06 13.56 0.51
CA THR A 126 -15.48 14.64 1.41
C THR A 126 -14.36 14.96 2.39
N LEU A 127 -13.99 16.23 2.51
CA LEU A 127 -13.14 16.70 3.60
C LEU A 127 -13.98 16.60 4.89
N PHE A 128 -13.68 15.63 5.75
CA PHE A 128 -14.30 15.55 7.05
C PHE A 128 -13.83 16.74 7.90
N SER A 129 -14.75 17.63 8.25
CA SER A 129 -14.49 18.72 9.19
C SER A 129 -14.46 18.14 10.61
N GLY A 130 -13.26 17.90 11.14
CA GLY A 130 -13.05 17.46 12.53
C GLY A 130 -12.16 16.24 12.67
N GLU A 131 -11.37 16.21 13.76
CA GLU A 131 -10.43 15.14 14.12
C GLU A 131 -11.15 13.80 14.34
N SER A 132 -12.29 13.83 15.05
CA SER A 132 -13.11 12.65 15.34
C SER A 132 -13.72 12.00 14.09
N ALA A 133 -14.19 12.80 13.13
CA ALA A 133 -14.79 12.30 11.89
C ALA A 133 -13.74 11.66 10.96
N SER A 134 -12.53 12.22 10.90
CA SER A 134 -11.42 11.66 10.12
C SER A 134 -10.91 10.35 10.72
N GLU A 135 -10.82 10.25 12.04
CA GLU A 135 -10.44 9.01 12.74
C GLU A 135 -11.50 7.91 12.60
N ALA A 136 -12.78 8.25 12.79
CA ALA A 136 -13.88 7.31 12.62
C ALA A 136 -13.92 6.77 11.18
N TYR A 137 -13.71 7.64 10.18
CA TYR A 137 -13.64 7.23 8.78
C TYR A 137 -12.40 6.38 8.49
N ALA A 138 -11.24 6.72 9.05
CA ALA A 138 -10.04 5.91 8.89
C ALA A 138 -10.20 4.49 9.48
N LYS A 139 -10.96 4.36 10.58
CA LYS A 139 -11.29 3.06 11.19
C LYS A 139 -12.31 2.27 10.38
N SER A 140 -13.23 2.92 9.67
CA SER A 140 -14.26 2.25 8.85
C SER A 140 -13.80 1.95 7.42
N MET A 141 -12.66 2.50 6.99
CA MET A 141 -12.18 2.33 5.64
C MET A 141 -11.62 0.94 5.39
N LYS A 142 -12.21 0.27 4.40
CA LYS A 142 -11.73 -1.00 3.87
C LYS A 142 -10.60 -0.75 2.87
N PRO A 143 -9.47 -1.45 2.99
CA PRO A 143 -8.44 -1.38 1.98
C PRO A 143 -8.91 -2.02 0.67
N VAL A 144 -8.51 -1.44 -0.45
CA VAL A 144 -8.56 -2.07 -1.76
C VAL A 144 -7.31 -2.94 -1.90
N LEU A 145 -7.51 -4.23 -2.17
CA LEU A 145 -6.41 -5.15 -2.43
C LEU A 145 -6.03 -5.13 -3.91
N VAL A 146 -4.74 -4.97 -4.18
CA VAL A 146 -4.17 -4.92 -5.52
C VAL A 146 -3.14 -6.03 -5.64
N PHE A 147 -3.16 -6.77 -6.74
CA PHE A 147 -2.15 -7.77 -7.07
C PHE A 147 -1.34 -7.37 -8.29
N ARG A 148 -0.11 -7.89 -8.38
CA ARG A 148 0.73 -7.83 -9.58
C ARG A 148 1.35 -9.20 -9.81
N LYS A 149 1.11 -9.78 -10.98
CA LYS A 149 1.78 -11.02 -11.40
C LYS A 149 3.12 -10.68 -12.07
N GLY A 150 4.20 -11.30 -11.60
CA GLY A 150 5.57 -11.07 -12.03
C GLY A 150 5.96 -9.59 -12.00
N ASN A 151 6.66 -9.17 -13.05
CA ASN A 151 7.14 -7.79 -13.23
C ASN A 151 6.17 -6.91 -14.03
N SER A 152 4.87 -7.24 -14.05
CA SER A 152 3.87 -6.42 -14.76
C SER A 152 3.95 -4.96 -14.34
N PRO A 153 4.00 -3.98 -15.27
CA PRO A 153 4.07 -2.57 -14.90
C PRO A 153 2.78 -2.03 -14.27
N LYS A 154 1.70 -2.83 -14.29
CA LYS A 154 0.38 -2.46 -13.75
C LYS A 154 -0.09 -3.46 -12.70
N GLY A 155 -0.68 -2.92 -11.64
CA GLY A 155 -1.47 -3.68 -10.67
C GLY A 155 -2.92 -3.83 -11.12
N VAL A 156 -3.58 -4.86 -10.60
CA VAL A 156 -4.99 -5.17 -10.83
C VAL A 156 -5.67 -5.37 -9.48
N ILE A 157 -6.90 -4.91 -9.32
CA ILE A 157 -7.65 -5.10 -8.07
C ILE A 157 -8.02 -6.59 -7.93
N VAL A 158 -7.88 -7.14 -6.72
CA VAL A 158 -8.21 -8.55 -6.42
C VAL A 158 -9.68 -8.84 -6.68
N GLU A 159 -10.59 -7.93 -6.35
CA GLU A 159 -12.02 -8.04 -6.61
C GLU A 159 -12.36 -8.34 -8.09
N VAL A 160 -11.58 -7.84 -9.05
CA VAL A 160 -11.77 -8.10 -10.50
C VAL A 160 -10.86 -9.18 -11.06
N LEU A 161 -10.13 -9.91 -10.19
CA LEU A 161 -9.28 -11.03 -10.60
C LEU A 161 -10.09 -12.08 -11.37
N SER A 162 -9.58 -12.45 -12.55
CA SER A 162 -10.06 -13.58 -13.33
C SER A 162 -9.15 -14.78 -13.11
N GLY A 163 -9.60 -15.76 -12.31
CA GLY A 163 -8.79 -16.95 -11.97
C GLY A 163 -8.34 -17.72 -13.20
N LYS A 164 -9.20 -17.84 -14.23
CA LYS A 164 -8.86 -18.48 -15.51
C LYS A 164 -7.65 -17.84 -16.19
N LYS A 165 -7.51 -16.51 -16.14
CA LYS A 165 -6.39 -15.79 -16.76
C LYS A 165 -5.16 -15.78 -15.85
N VAL A 166 -5.37 -15.56 -14.56
CA VAL A 166 -4.26 -15.36 -13.61
C VAL A 166 -3.55 -16.67 -13.28
N PHE A 167 -4.27 -17.78 -13.18
CA PHE A 167 -3.72 -19.09 -12.82
C PHE A 167 -3.56 -20.04 -14.04
N ALA A 168 -3.66 -19.52 -15.27
CA ALA A 168 -3.61 -20.33 -16.50
C ALA A 168 -2.35 -21.20 -16.63
N ASP A 169 -1.23 -20.73 -16.06
CA ASP A 169 0.08 -21.36 -16.06
C ASP A 169 0.32 -22.28 -14.85
N CYS A 170 -0.71 -22.51 -14.01
CA CYS A 170 -0.64 -23.47 -12.92
C CYS A 170 -1.92 -24.32 -12.88
N PRO A 171 -1.93 -25.46 -13.60
CA PRO A 171 -3.12 -26.28 -13.79
C PRO A 171 -3.77 -26.73 -12.48
N ASP A 172 -2.98 -27.06 -11.46
CA ASP A 172 -3.49 -27.53 -10.16
C ASP A 172 -4.30 -26.42 -9.47
N VAL A 173 -3.68 -25.25 -9.29
CA VAL A 173 -4.35 -24.08 -8.68
C VAL A 173 -5.57 -23.66 -9.50
N LEU A 174 -5.49 -23.69 -10.82
CA LEU A 174 -6.62 -23.36 -11.70
C LEU A 174 -7.78 -24.36 -11.52
N SER A 175 -7.47 -25.65 -11.35
CA SER A 175 -8.46 -26.70 -11.16
C SER A 175 -9.16 -26.53 -9.81
N SER A 176 -8.42 -26.37 -8.73
CA SER A 176 -8.97 -26.06 -7.39
C SER A 176 -9.80 -24.78 -7.39
N TYR A 177 -9.36 -23.75 -8.12
CA TYR A 177 -10.11 -22.50 -8.24
C TYR A 177 -11.45 -22.70 -8.97
N LYS A 178 -11.46 -23.45 -10.08
CA LYS A 178 -12.69 -23.76 -10.83
C LYS A 178 -13.65 -24.65 -10.04
N ALA A 179 -13.10 -25.60 -9.30
CA ALA A 179 -13.86 -26.50 -8.42
C ALA A 179 -14.37 -25.81 -7.14
N LYS A 180 -14.01 -24.53 -6.90
CA LYS A 180 -14.36 -23.76 -5.70
C LYS A 180 -13.87 -24.43 -4.40
N GLU A 181 -12.73 -25.10 -4.46
CA GLU A 181 -12.14 -25.80 -3.30
C GLU A 181 -11.61 -24.83 -2.24
N TYR A 182 -11.24 -23.61 -2.64
CA TYR A 182 -10.90 -22.55 -1.69
C TYR A 182 -12.17 -22.08 -0.96
N LYS A 183 -12.23 -22.32 0.34
CA LYS A 183 -13.34 -21.91 1.21
C LYS A 183 -12.98 -20.66 1.99
N ALA A 184 -13.93 -19.76 2.20
CA ALA A 184 -13.67 -18.48 2.86
C ALA A 184 -13.28 -18.68 4.34
N GLU A 185 -13.74 -19.77 4.93
CA GLU A 185 -13.53 -20.20 6.30
C GLU A 185 -12.07 -20.60 6.55
N ASP A 186 -11.34 -21.03 5.52
CA ASP A 186 -9.92 -21.38 5.60
C ASP A 186 -9.03 -20.12 5.70
N PHE A 187 -9.60 -18.93 5.55
CA PHE A 187 -8.89 -17.66 5.58
C PHE A 187 -8.69 -17.13 7.01
N THR A 188 -7.75 -17.73 7.73
CA THR A 188 -7.51 -17.48 9.17
C THR A 188 -6.67 -16.23 9.47
N PHE A 189 -6.02 -15.63 8.48
CA PHE A 189 -5.03 -14.55 8.65
C PHE A 189 -5.53 -13.16 8.18
N ALA A 190 -6.84 -12.91 8.25
CA ALA A 190 -7.48 -11.72 7.71
C ALA A 190 -6.92 -10.39 8.24
N THR A 191 -6.47 -10.33 9.48
CA THR A 191 -5.87 -9.12 10.07
C THR A 191 -4.70 -8.56 9.26
N LYS A 192 -3.97 -9.40 8.53
CA LYS A 192 -2.87 -8.97 7.66
C LYS A 192 -3.34 -8.30 6.37
N TYR A 193 -4.54 -8.61 5.86
CA TYR A 193 -5.02 -8.14 4.55
C TYR A 193 -6.24 -7.21 4.64
N GLY A 194 -6.82 -7.05 5.82
CA GLY A 194 -8.03 -6.28 6.08
C GLY A 194 -9.04 -7.16 6.81
N LYS A 195 -9.64 -6.64 7.88
CA LYS A 195 -10.58 -7.42 8.70
C LYS A 195 -11.91 -7.71 7.98
N ASP A 196 -12.28 -6.88 7.00
CA ASP A 196 -13.62 -6.90 6.39
C ASP A 196 -13.62 -7.29 4.90
N LEU A 197 -12.88 -8.35 4.57
CA LEU A 197 -12.88 -8.90 3.21
C LEU A 197 -14.16 -9.70 2.92
N SER A 198 -14.67 -9.58 1.70
CA SER A 198 -15.75 -10.44 1.21
C SER A 198 -15.27 -11.89 1.04
N ASP A 199 -16.20 -12.85 1.06
CA ASP A 199 -15.85 -14.26 0.86
C ASP A 199 -15.22 -14.51 -0.51
N ILE A 200 -15.64 -13.76 -1.53
CA ILE A 200 -15.05 -13.83 -2.87
C ILE A 200 -13.57 -13.39 -2.81
N GLU A 201 -13.25 -12.30 -2.11
CA GLU A 201 -11.87 -11.85 -1.94
C GLU A 201 -11.04 -12.86 -1.15
N LYS A 202 -11.57 -13.41 -0.04
CA LYS A 202 -10.87 -14.43 0.76
C LYS A 202 -10.47 -15.63 -0.10
N ARG A 203 -11.40 -16.18 -0.89
CA ARG A 203 -11.13 -17.33 -1.78
C ARG A 203 -10.09 -17.00 -2.84
N LYS A 204 -10.15 -15.81 -3.43
CA LYS A 204 -9.15 -15.34 -4.40
C LYS A 204 -7.77 -15.20 -3.79
N LEU A 205 -7.69 -14.71 -2.55
CA LEU A 205 -6.42 -14.60 -1.83
C LEU A 205 -5.86 -15.97 -1.48
N LEU A 206 -6.68 -16.93 -1.03
CA LEU A 206 -6.24 -18.32 -0.83
C LEU A 206 -5.62 -18.91 -2.09
N ALA A 207 -6.27 -18.73 -3.24
CA ALA A 207 -5.71 -19.17 -4.52
C ALA A 207 -4.40 -18.47 -4.90
N ILE A 208 -4.23 -17.19 -4.55
CA ILE A 208 -2.96 -16.47 -4.72
C ILE A 208 -1.87 -17.04 -3.81
N PHE A 209 -2.19 -17.38 -2.56
CA PHE A 209 -1.21 -17.99 -1.64
C PHE A 209 -0.80 -19.37 -2.10
N ASP A 210 -1.76 -20.19 -2.53
CA ASP A 210 -1.46 -21.49 -3.10
C ASP A 210 -0.58 -21.32 -4.33
N TYR A 211 -0.96 -20.45 -5.27
CA TYR A 211 -0.14 -20.15 -6.46
C TYR A 211 1.32 -19.79 -6.13
N ASN A 212 1.51 -18.92 -5.14
CA ASN A 212 2.87 -18.53 -4.73
C ASN A 212 3.65 -19.65 -4.02
N LYS A 213 2.97 -20.67 -3.49
CA LYS A 213 3.57 -21.81 -2.79
C LYS A 213 3.84 -22.99 -3.73
N SER A 214 2.90 -23.33 -4.61
CA SER A 214 2.91 -24.57 -5.39
C SER A 214 3.45 -24.39 -6.81
N CYS A 215 3.32 -23.21 -7.42
CA CYS A 215 3.65 -23.02 -8.83
C CYS A 215 5.10 -22.53 -9.00
N LYS A 216 6.01 -23.41 -9.44
CA LYS A 216 7.42 -23.10 -9.77
C LYS A 216 7.63 -22.47 -11.14
#